data_AF-A0A399G8C7-F1
#
_entry.id   AF-A0A399G8C7-F1
#
_cell.length_a   1.000
_cell.length_b   1.000
_cell.length_c   1.000
_cell.angle_alpha   90.00
_cell.angle_beta   90.00
_cell.angle_gamma   90.00
#
_symmetry.space_group_name_H-M   'P 1'
#
loop_
_entity.id
_entity.type
_entity.pdbx_description
1 polymer ?
#
loop_
_entity_poly.entity_id
_entity_poly.type
_entity_poly.pdbx_seq_one_letter_code
_entity_poly.pdbx_strand_id
1 'polypeptide(L)' 'MAQKSKIVRNEQRARTVAALAARPRDASATRPRDRDCVDGRPRGCLRGFGLPRIRLRELARRGELPGVTGSSR' A
#
# COMPACT_ATOMS: atom_id res chain seq x y z
N MET A 1 -41.33 12.81 5.47
CA MET A 1 -40.43 11.74 5.95
C MET A 1 -39.06 11.73 5.26
N ALA A 2 -38.98 11.79 3.92
CA ALA A 2 -37.72 11.69 3.16
C ALA A 2 -36.69 12.82 3.36
N GLN A 3 -37.11 14.02 3.79
CA GLN A 3 -36.18 15.12 4.11
C GLN A 3 -35.46 14.92 5.44
N LYS A 4 -36.16 14.42 6.48
CA LYS A 4 -35.55 14.12 7.79
C LYS A 4 -34.44 13.07 7.68
N SER A 5 -34.63 12.02 6.88
CA SER A 5 -33.59 11.00 6.67
C SER A 5 -32.37 11.53 5.90
N LYS A 6 -32.55 12.48 4.98
CA LYS A 6 -31.44 13.16 4.30
C LYS A 6 -30.66 14.08 5.25
N ILE A 7 -31.35 14.79 6.15
CA ILE A 7 -30.71 15.66 7.16
C ILE A 7 -29.85 14.83 8.11
N VAL A 8 -30.38 13.73 8.67
CA VAL A 8 -29.61 12.82 9.55
C VAL A 8 -28.38 12.25 8.84
N ARG A 9 -28.50 11.89 7.56
CA ARG A 9 -27.36 11.43 6.74
C ARG A 9 -26.32 12.54 6.54
N ASN A 10 -26.74 13.78 6.32
CA ASN A 10 -25.83 14.92 6.15
C ASN A 10 -25.11 15.27 7.45
N GLU A 11 -25.82 15.26 8.58
CA GLU A 11 -25.22 15.45 9.91
C GLU A 11 -24.22 14.34 10.24
N GLN A 12 -24.55 13.09 9.95
CA GLN A 12 -23.63 11.97 10.14
C GLN A 12 -22.38 12.08 9.26
N ARG A 13 -22.54 12.52 8.00
CA ARG A 13 -21.41 12.80 7.11
C ARG A 13 -20.53 13.91 7.66
N ALA A 14 -21.12 15.01 8.13
CA ALA A 14 -20.38 16.12 8.73
C ALA A 14 -19.58 15.67 9.96
N ARG A 15 -20.21 14.88 10.87
CA ARG A 15 -19.54 14.28 12.03
C ARG A 15 -18.37 13.38 11.64
N THR A 16 -18.57 12.54 10.63
CA THR A 16 -17.53 11.61 10.14
C THR A 16 -16.36 12.35 9.49
N VAL A 17 -16.63 13.41 8.70
CA VAL A 17 -15.59 14.25 8.09
C VAL A 17 -14.78 14.98 9.16
N ALA A 18 -15.44 15.56 10.17
CA ALA A 18 -14.75 16.21 11.29
C ALA A 18 -13.85 15.22 12.06
N ALA A 19 -14.36 14.01 12.34
CA ALA A 19 -13.58 12.96 12.98
C ALA A 19 -12.38 12.49 12.14
N LEU A 20 -12.54 12.37 10.82
CA LEU A 20 -11.44 12.02 9.91
C LEU A 20 -10.39 13.13 9.83
N ALA A 21 -10.82 14.40 9.82
CA ALA A 21 -9.92 15.56 9.79
C ALA A 21 -9.12 15.72 11.10
N ALA A 22 -9.68 15.30 12.23
CA ALA A 22 -9.00 15.31 13.53
C ALA A 22 -7.89 14.26 13.66
N ARG A 23 -7.84 13.25 12.77
CA ARG A 23 -6.80 12.21 12.81
C ARG A 23 -5.45 12.79 12.34
N PRO A 24 -4.32 12.25 12.83
CA PRO A 24 -3.00 12.63 12.34
C PRO A 24 -2.92 12.46 10.82
N ARG A 25 -2.28 13.42 10.14
CA ARG A 25 -2.15 13.41 8.68
C ARG A 25 -1.42 12.17 8.16
N ASP A 26 -0.52 11.61 8.97
CA ASP A 26 0.25 10.41 8.65
C ASP A 26 -0.53 9.10 8.81
N ALA A 27 -1.72 9.14 9.40
CA ALA A 27 -2.63 7.99 9.44
C ALA A 27 -3.29 7.69 8.09
N SER A 28 -3.08 8.53 7.07
CA SER A 28 -3.64 8.33 5.74
C SER A 28 -3.02 7.13 5.03
N ALA A 29 -3.83 6.13 4.67
CA ALA A 29 -3.41 4.91 3.96
C ALA A 29 -2.79 5.17 2.56
N THR A 30 -2.94 6.38 2.02
CA THR A 30 -2.31 6.80 0.76
C THR A 30 -0.85 7.24 0.90
N ARG A 31 -0.36 7.46 2.13
CA ARG A 31 1.00 7.93 2.40
C ARG A 31 2.08 6.85 2.44
N PRO A 32 1.81 5.64 2.98
CA PRO A 32 2.78 4.56 2.94
C PRO A 32 3.25 4.29 1.51
N ARG A 33 4.56 4.19 1.35
CA ARG A 33 5.18 3.78 0.09
C ARG A 33 5.78 2.40 0.29
N ASP A 34 5.56 1.52 -0.68
CA ASP A 34 6.22 0.22 -0.71
C ASP A 34 7.73 0.44 -0.87
N ARG A 35 8.47 0.17 0.20
CA ARG A 35 9.94 0.20 0.22
C ARG A 35 10.47 -1.22 0.28
N ASP A 36 11.71 -1.36 -0.14
CA ASP A 36 12.46 -2.60 0.05
C ASP A 36 12.59 -2.92 1.56
N CYS A 37 12.35 -4.17 1.92
CA CYS A 37 12.46 -4.66 3.29
C CYS A 37 13.91 -4.71 3.80
N VAL A 38 14.91 -4.77 2.91
CA VAL A 38 16.32 -4.86 3.34
C VAL A 38 17.05 -3.53 3.24
N ASP A 39 17.08 -2.90 2.07
CA ASP A 39 17.87 -1.68 1.84
C ASP A 39 17.03 -0.39 1.89
N GLY A 40 15.69 -0.50 2.03
CA GLY A 40 14.80 0.66 2.12
C GLY A 40 14.63 1.44 0.80
N ARG A 41 15.05 0.87 -0.34
CA ARG A 41 14.95 1.47 -1.67
C ARG A 41 13.51 1.94 -1.95
N PRO A 42 13.32 3.21 -2.39
CA PRO A 42 11.98 3.77 -2.55
C PRO A 42 11.28 3.37 -3.86
N ARG A 43 12.00 2.78 -4.82
CA ARG A 43 11.47 2.47 -6.17
C ARG A 43 11.97 1.13 -6.68
N GLY A 44 11.13 0.48 -7.47
CA GLY A 44 11.44 -0.80 -8.11
C GLY A 44 11.38 -1.97 -7.15
N CYS A 45 10.55 -1.87 -6.11
CA CYS A 45 10.22 -2.96 -5.20
C CYS A 45 9.06 -3.77 -5.78
N LEU A 46 9.22 -5.08 -5.83
CA LEU A 46 8.20 -5.98 -6.35
C LEU A 46 7.32 -6.46 -5.20
N ARG A 47 6.03 -6.12 -5.24
CA ARG A 47 5.08 -6.38 -4.14
C ARG A 47 5.00 -7.86 -3.73
N GLY A 48 5.10 -8.78 -4.69
CA GLY A 48 5.04 -10.22 -4.41
C GLY A 48 6.23 -10.77 -3.62
N PHE A 49 7.38 -10.08 -3.67
CA PHE A 49 8.61 -10.52 -3.00
C PHE A 49 9.06 -9.58 -1.89
N GLY A 50 8.60 -8.33 -1.86
CA GLY A 50 9.09 -7.29 -0.94
C GLY A 50 10.52 -6.81 -1.23
N LEU A 51 11.13 -7.32 -2.30
CA LEU A 51 12.53 -7.10 -2.67
C LEU A 51 12.66 -6.12 -3.85
N PRO A 52 13.81 -5.45 -3.99
CA PRO A 52 14.09 -4.58 -5.12
C PRO A 52 14.46 -5.44 -6.33
N ARG A 53 14.19 -4.93 -7.54
CA ARG A 53 14.49 -5.61 -8.81
C ARG A 53 15.93 -6.13 -8.96
N ILE A 54 16.90 -5.44 -8.34
CA ILE A 54 18.33 -5.78 -8.43
C ILE A 54 18.59 -7.05 -7.63
N ARG A 55 18.21 -7.05 -6.35
CA ARG A 55 18.37 -8.18 -5.44
C ARG A 55 17.54 -9.38 -5.87
N LEU A 56 16.31 -9.16 -6.37
CA LEU A 56 15.50 -10.24 -6.93
C LEU A 56 16.26 -10.96 -8.06
N ARG A 57 16.91 -10.21 -8.95
CA ARG A 57 17.70 -10.78 -10.06
C ARG A 57 18.92 -11.55 -9.56
N GLU A 58 19.59 -11.07 -8.52
CA GLU A 58 20.74 -11.75 -7.92
C GLU A 58 20.32 -13.07 -7.27
N LEU A 59 19.26 -13.06 -6.45
CA LEU A 59 18.73 -14.25 -5.78
C LEU A 59 18.17 -15.27 -6.78
N ALA A 60 17.48 -14.81 -7.84
CA ALA A 60 17.01 -15.67 -8.92
C ALA A 60 18.17 -16.35 -9.65
N ARG A 61 19.28 -15.64 -9.86
CA ARG A 61 20.50 -16.22 -10.47
C ARG A 61 21.20 -17.22 -9.56
N ARG A 62 21.14 -17.01 -8.25
CA ARG A 62 21.67 -17.95 -7.23
C ARG A 62 20.78 -19.16 -6.99
N GLY A 63 19.51 -19.12 -7.45
CA GLY A 63 18.54 -20.18 -7.21
C GLY A 63 17.90 -20.15 -5.82
N GLU A 64 18.03 -19.04 -5.10
CA GLU A 64 17.48 -18.89 -3.73
C GLU A 64 15.96 -18.59 -3.74
N LEU A 65 15.40 -18.19 -4.89
CA LEU A 65 13.97 -17.91 -5.04
C LEU A 65 13.21 -19.14 -5.56
N PRO A 66 12.32 -19.75 -4.75
CA PRO A 66 11.53 -20.89 -5.20
C PRO A 66 10.54 -20.46 -6.29
N GLY A 67 10.39 -21.29 -7.33
CA GLY A 67 9.43 -21.07 -8.41
C GLY A 67 9.81 -19.97 -9.42
N VAL A 68 11.01 -19.40 -9.34
CA VAL A 68 11.50 -18.42 -10.31
C VAL A 68 12.44 -19.08 -11.32
N THR A 69 11.99 -19.23 -12.56
CA THR A 69 12.80 -19.77 -13.68
C THR A 69 12.97 -18.74 -14.79
N GLY A 70 14.06 -18.86 -15.55
CA GLY A 70 14.26 -18.06 -16.76
C GLY A 70 13.34 -18.54 -17.87
N SER A 71 12.82 -17.60 -18.68
CA SER A 71 11.87 -17.88 -19.77
C SER A 71 12.44 -18.68 -20.95
N SER A 72 13.73 -18.97 -20.97
CA SER A 72 14.40 -19.67 -22.07
C SER A 72 14.45 -21.19 -21.88
N ARG A 73 13.81 -21.72 -20.83
CA ARG A 73 13.59 -23.15 -20.63
C ARG A 73 12.15 -23.49 -20.89
#